data_AF-A0A935VAW9-F1
#
_entry.id   AF-A0A935VAW9-F1
#
_cell.length_a   1.000
_cell.length_b   1.000
_cell.length_c   1.000
_cell.angle_alpha   90.00
_cell.angle_beta   90.00
_cell.angle_gamma   90.00
#
_symmetry.space_group_name_H-M   'P 1'
#
loop_
_entity.id
_entity.type
_entity.pdbx_description
1 polymer ?
#
loop_
_entity_poly.entity_id
_entity_poly.type
_entity_poly.pdbx_seq_one_letter_code
_entity_poly.pdbx_strand_id
1 'polypeptide(L)'
;MKTPTTIEPTTPVEAVPPPDDTPDVALAALAAENAELRSAIQISNARDAIIADLTAAGARSPRLLYDAVKSEISVTPDGVVAGRTEVVERLKAAFPEQFGTAAPPSIDAGAGRTAATVLTRDALARMSPVEIAALDWQAVKQALAAK
;
A
#
# COMPACT_ATOMS: atom_id res chain seq x y z
N MET A 1 -12.04 -91.52 -11.86
CA MET A 1 -11.55 -90.89 -13.12
C MET A 1 -12.06 -89.46 -13.11
N LYS A 2 -11.18 -88.46 -12.89
CA LYS A 2 -10.70 -87.47 -13.90
C LYS A 2 -11.87 -86.81 -14.66
N THR A 3 -12.13 -85.50 -14.68
CA THR A 3 -11.43 -84.25 -14.28
C THR A 3 -12.46 -83.10 -14.38
N PRO A 4 -12.27 -81.96 -13.69
CA PRO A 4 -13.16 -80.80 -13.73
C PRO A 4 -13.01 -79.97 -15.03
N THR A 5 -14.13 -79.47 -15.56
CA THR A 5 -14.14 -78.53 -16.69
C THR A 5 -13.87 -77.10 -16.20
N THR A 6 -12.77 -76.58 -16.74
CA THR A 6 -12.27 -75.22 -16.86
C THR A 6 -13.25 -74.07 -16.56
N ILE A 7 -12.85 -73.26 -15.58
CA ILE A 7 -13.21 -71.86 -15.38
C ILE A 7 -12.52 -71.02 -16.47
N GLU A 8 -13.28 -70.38 -17.35
CA GLU A 8 -12.77 -69.27 -18.15
C GLU A 8 -12.64 -68.03 -17.25
N PRO A 9 -11.48 -67.37 -17.17
CA PRO A 9 -11.36 -66.10 -16.49
C PRO A 9 -11.98 -65.01 -17.38
N THR A 10 -13.12 -64.47 -16.94
CA THR A 10 -13.61 -63.18 -17.44
C THR A 10 -12.54 -62.14 -17.14
N THR A 11 -11.86 -61.68 -18.19
CA THR A 11 -10.94 -60.54 -18.13
C THR A 11 -11.68 -59.34 -17.54
N PRO A 12 -11.13 -58.59 -16.57
CA PRO A 12 -11.71 -57.32 -16.18
C PRO A 12 -11.68 -56.43 -17.41
N VAL A 13 -12.84 -55.91 -17.82
CA VAL A 13 -12.90 -54.79 -18.76
C VAL A 13 -12.19 -53.64 -18.05
N GLU A 14 -10.93 -53.42 -18.42
CA GLU A 14 -10.16 -52.24 -18.09
C GLU A 14 -10.99 -51.03 -18.55
N ALA A 15 -11.48 -50.26 -17.58
CA ALA A 15 -12.22 -49.04 -17.85
C ALA A 15 -11.29 -48.09 -18.58
N VAL A 16 -11.50 -47.94 -19.89
CA VAL A 16 -10.88 -46.88 -20.69
C VAL A 16 -11.25 -45.54 -20.02
N PRO A 17 -10.28 -44.75 -19.54
CA PRO A 17 -10.59 -43.41 -19.04
C PRO A 17 -11.19 -42.57 -20.19
N PRO A 18 -12.17 -41.69 -19.92
CA PRO A 18 -12.78 -40.88 -20.96
C PRO A 18 -11.71 -40.03 -21.68
N PRO A 19 -11.87 -39.77 -22.99
CA PRO A 19 -10.89 -39.05 -23.80
C PRO A 19 -11.02 -37.53 -23.56
N ASP A 20 -10.75 -37.06 -22.35
CA ASP A 20 -10.90 -35.64 -22.00
C ASP A 20 -9.64 -34.80 -22.31
N ASP A 21 -8.53 -35.42 -22.76
CA ASP A 21 -7.26 -34.75 -23.09
C ASP A 21 -6.97 -34.73 -24.61
N THR A 22 -7.95 -34.34 -25.44
CA THR A 22 -7.61 -34.03 -26.83
C THR A 22 -6.89 -32.67 -26.88
N PRO A 23 -5.77 -32.55 -27.64
CA PRO A 23 -4.97 -31.33 -27.67
C PRO A 23 -5.76 -30.09 -28.09
N ASP A 24 -6.83 -30.25 -28.88
CA ASP A 24 -7.70 -29.15 -29.30
C ASP A 24 -8.54 -28.57 -28.14
N VAL A 25 -8.99 -29.41 -27.21
CA VAL A 25 -9.73 -28.98 -26.01
C VAL A 25 -8.80 -28.24 -25.04
N ALA A 26 -7.57 -28.75 -24.85
CA ALA A 26 -6.55 -28.10 -24.04
C ALA A 26 -6.12 -26.75 -24.63
N LEU A 27 -5.97 -26.65 -25.96
CA LEU A 27 -5.65 -25.39 -26.64
C LEU A 27 -6.78 -24.36 -26.52
N ALA A 28 -8.03 -24.77 -26.65
CA ALA A 28 -9.18 -23.89 -26.48
C ALA A 28 -9.28 -23.37 -25.04
N ALA A 29 -9.05 -24.23 -24.04
CA ALA A 29 -9.02 -23.84 -22.64
C ALA A 29 -7.90 -22.82 -22.35
N LEU A 30 -6.68 -23.08 -22.83
CA LEU A 30 -5.55 -22.16 -22.69
C LEU A 30 -5.77 -20.83 -23.39
N ALA A 31 -6.43 -20.82 -24.55
CA ALA A 31 -6.76 -19.59 -25.25
C ALA A 31 -7.78 -18.74 -24.47
N ALA A 32 -8.79 -19.37 -23.88
CA ALA A 32 -9.77 -18.71 -23.02
C ALA A 32 -9.11 -18.13 -21.76
N GLU A 33 -8.25 -18.91 -21.09
CA GLU A 33 -7.50 -18.46 -19.91
C GLU A 33 -6.58 -17.27 -20.25
N ASN A 34 -5.86 -17.34 -21.38
CA ASN A 34 -5.02 -16.21 -21.82
C ASN A 34 -5.84 -14.96 -22.12
N ALA A 35 -7.04 -15.09 -22.67
CA ALA A 35 -7.92 -13.94 -22.92
C ALA A 35 -8.40 -13.32 -21.61
N GLU A 36 -8.75 -14.14 -20.61
CA GLU A 36 -9.14 -13.69 -19.28
C GLU A 36 -7.98 -12.98 -18.55
N LEU A 37 -6.79 -13.58 -18.54
CA LEU A 37 -5.60 -13.00 -17.92
C LEU A 37 -5.23 -11.66 -18.56
N ARG A 38 -5.29 -11.57 -19.90
CA ARG A 38 -5.04 -10.31 -20.62
C ARG A 38 -6.06 -9.25 -20.26
N SER A 39 -7.34 -9.60 -20.17
CA SER A 39 -8.39 -8.68 -19.71
C SER A 39 -8.12 -8.18 -18.29
N ALA A 40 -7.75 -9.07 -17.38
CA ALA A 40 -7.42 -8.70 -16.00
C ALA A 40 -6.21 -7.73 -15.92
N ILE A 41 -5.17 -8.00 -16.71
CA ILE A 41 -3.99 -7.11 -16.81
C ILE A 41 -4.39 -5.74 -17.36
N GLN A 42 -5.22 -5.68 -18.40
CA GLN A 42 -5.68 -4.42 -18.97
C GLN A 42 -6.45 -3.57 -17.94
N ILE A 43 -7.34 -4.20 -17.16
CA ILE A 43 -8.07 -3.51 -16.09
C ILE A 43 -7.11 -2.99 -15.01
N SER A 44 -6.12 -3.79 -14.61
CA SER A 44 -5.11 -3.37 -13.62
C SER A 44 -4.29 -2.18 -14.13
N ASN A 45 -3.80 -2.26 -15.37
CA ASN A 45 -3.02 -1.18 -15.98
C ASN A 45 -3.82 0.11 -16.10
N ALA A 46 -5.10 0.01 -16.49
CA ALA A 46 -6.02 1.14 -16.57
C ALA A 46 -6.21 1.82 -15.20
N ARG A 47 -6.39 1.02 -14.14
CA ARG A 47 -6.48 1.51 -12.76
C ARG A 47 -5.20 2.24 -12.34
N ASP A 48 -4.04 1.59 -12.52
CA ASP A 48 -2.75 2.12 -12.09
C ASP A 48 -2.41 3.42 -12.82
N ALA A 49 -2.76 3.51 -14.09
CA ALA A 49 -2.62 4.70 -14.90
C ALA A 49 -3.41 5.90 -14.33
N ILE A 50 -4.69 5.73 -13.99
CA ILE A 50 -5.49 6.82 -13.41
C ILE A 50 -5.01 7.19 -12.01
N ILE A 51 -4.66 6.20 -11.18
CA ILE A 51 -4.10 6.45 -9.84
C ILE A 51 -2.80 7.26 -9.96
N ALA A 52 -1.95 6.95 -10.94
CA ALA A 52 -0.73 7.72 -11.21
C ALA A 52 -1.05 9.17 -11.59
N ASP A 53 -2.04 9.41 -12.45
CA ASP A 53 -2.44 10.77 -12.82
C ASP A 53 -3.01 11.56 -11.65
N LEU A 54 -3.85 10.94 -10.83
CA LEU A 54 -4.42 11.55 -9.63
C LEU A 54 -3.31 11.89 -8.62
N THR A 55 -2.34 10.99 -8.46
CA THR A 55 -1.17 11.22 -7.59
C THR A 55 -0.34 12.39 -8.11
N ALA A 56 -0.05 12.42 -9.42
CA ALA A 56 0.68 13.51 -10.06
C ALA A 56 -0.07 14.85 -9.96
N ALA A 57 -1.40 14.82 -9.98
CA ALA A 57 -2.26 15.98 -9.78
C ALA A 57 -2.34 16.44 -8.30
N GLY A 58 -1.67 15.75 -7.38
CA GLY A 58 -1.66 16.11 -5.96
C GLY A 58 -2.89 15.67 -5.19
N ALA A 59 -3.57 14.61 -5.63
CA ALA A 59 -4.69 14.05 -4.88
C ALA A 59 -4.23 13.48 -3.52
N ARG A 60 -4.96 13.84 -2.45
CA ARG A 60 -4.76 13.35 -1.09
C ARG A 60 -5.09 11.88 -0.93
N SER A 61 -6.06 11.37 -1.69
CA SER A 61 -6.48 9.96 -1.66
C SER A 61 -6.78 9.44 -3.07
N PRO A 62 -5.75 9.19 -3.90
CA PRO A 62 -5.91 8.80 -5.30
C PRO A 62 -6.77 7.54 -5.49
N ARG A 63 -6.63 6.54 -4.61
CA ARG A 63 -7.40 5.29 -4.68
C ARG A 63 -8.89 5.50 -4.42
N LEU A 64 -9.24 6.30 -3.42
CA LEU A 64 -10.65 6.59 -3.10
C LEU A 64 -11.31 7.39 -4.22
N LEU A 65 -10.60 8.36 -4.79
CA LEU A 65 -11.08 9.12 -5.94
C LEU A 65 -11.29 8.22 -7.16
N TYR A 66 -10.38 7.30 -7.45
CA TYR A 66 -10.57 6.29 -8.51
C TYR A 66 -11.82 5.44 -8.25
N ASP A 67 -12.00 4.92 -7.04
CA ASP A 67 -13.14 4.07 -6.71
C ASP A 67 -14.49 4.78 -6.85
N ALA A 68 -14.52 6.11 -6.67
CA ALA A 68 -15.70 6.94 -6.87
C ALA A 68 -16.08 7.09 -8.36
N VAL A 69 -15.12 7.04 -9.28
CA VAL A 69 -15.36 7.26 -10.73
C VAL A 69 -15.15 6.01 -11.59
N LYS A 70 -14.80 4.85 -11.01
CA LYS A 70 -14.48 3.62 -11.76
C LYS A 70 -15.58 3.16 -12.72
N SER A 71 -16.86 3.41 -12.39
CA SER A 71 -17.99 3.06 -13.26
C SER A 71 -18.14 3.98 -14.47
N GLU A 72 -17.53 5.16 -14.44
CA GLU A 72 -17.57 6.16 -15.51
C GLU A 72 -16.35 6.08 -16.44
N ILE A 73 -15.35 5.27 -16.08
CA ILE A 73 -14.10 5.12 -16.82
C ILE A 73 -14.30 4.14 -17.97
N SER A 74 -13.99 4.59 -19.18
CA SER A 74 -14.01 3.75 -20.39
C SER A 74 -12.60 3.33 -20.76
N VAL A 75 -12.36 2.01 -20.81
CA VAL A 75 -11.11 1.41 -21.28
C VAL A 75 -11.28 1.04 -22.76
N THR A 76 -10.37 1.49 -23.60
CA THR A 76 -10.35 1.15 -25.03
C THR A 76 -9.95 -0.31 -25.24
N PRO A 77 -10.18 -0.88 -26.44
CA PRO A 77 -9.76 -2.26 -26.76
C PRO A 77 -8.26 -2.52 -26.57
N ASP A 78 -7.45 -1.47 -26.67
CA ASP A 78 -5.99 -1.50 -26.48
C ASP A 78 -5.57 -1.47 -25.00
N GLY A 79 -6.54 -1.45 -24.07
CA GLY A 79 -6.29 -1.36 -22.63
C GLY A 79 -5.95 0.05 -22.13
N VAL A 80 -6.20 1.08 -22.94
CA VAL A 80 -5.91 2.48 -22.60
C VAL A 80 -7.17 3.13 -22.05
N VAL A 81 -7.06 3.88 -20.95
CA VAL A 81 -8.18 4.67 -20.45
C VAL A 81 -8.37 5.90 -21.36
N ALA A 82 -9.56 6.04 -21.92
CA ALA A 82 -9.92 7.24 -22.67
C ALA A 82 -10.24 8.40 -21.72
N GLY A 83 -9.83 9.62 -22.09
CA GLY A 83 -10.23 10.84 -21.38
C GLY A 83 -9.66 11.00 -19.97
N ARG A 84 -8.44 10.49 -19.72
CA ARG A 84 -7.80 10.50 -18.38
C ARG A 84 -7.67 11.91 -17.81
N THR A 85 -7.26 12.86 -18.65
CA THR A 85 -7.08 14.26 -18.24
C THR A 85 -8.41 14.88 -17.84
N GLU A 86 -9.46 14.62 -18.62
CA GLU A 86 -10.82 15.10 -18.38
C GLU A 86 -11.40 14.54 -17.08
N VAL A 87 -11.10 13.28 -16.75
CA VAL A 87 -11.47 12.67 -15.46
C VAL A 87 -10.79 13.41 -14.30
N VAL A 88 -9.49 13.69 -14.41
CA VAL A 88 -8.74 14.40 -13.35
C VAL A 88 -9.25 15.83 -13.18
N GLU A 89 -9.47 16.56 -14.27
CA GLU A 89 -9.98 17.95 -14.19
C GLU A 89 -11.41 18.01 -13.64
N ARG A 90 -12.28 17.07 -14.03
CA ARG A 90 -13.62 16.93 -13.43
C ARG A 90 -13.54 16.67 -11.92
N LEU A 91 -12.64 15.79 -11.48
CA LEU A 91 -12.44 15.48 -10.07
C LEU A 91 -11.89 16.69 -9.29
N LYS A 92 -10.97 17.46 -9.86
CA LYS A 92 -10.50 18.72 -9.27
C LYS A 92 -11.63 19.73 -9.08
N ALA A 93 -12.53 19.83 -10.07
CA ALA A 93 -13.68 20.72 -9.99
C ALA A 93 -14.72 20.26 -8.95
N ALA A 94 -14.93 18.94 -8.82
CA ALA A 94 -15.92 18.37 -7.90
C ALA A 94 -15.43 18.29 -6.45
N PHE A 95 -14.15 18.00 -6.23
CA PHE A 95 -13.56 17.74 -4.91
C PHE A 95 -12.25 18.54 -4.73
N PRO A 96 -12.27 19.88 -4.86
CA PRO A 96 -11.05 20.69 -4.81
C PRO A 96 -10.24 20.48 -3.52
N GLU A 97 -10.89 20.19 -2.39
CA GLU A 97 -10.27 19.91 -1.09
C GLU A 97 -9.45 18.61 -1.04
N GLN A 98 -9.68 17.71 -1.99
CA GLN A 98 -8.93 16.48 -2.16
C GLN A 98 -7.64 16.71 -2.96
N PHE A 99 -7.45 17.87 -3.58
CA PHE A 99 -6.28 18.20 -4.38
C PHE A 99 -5.44 19.28 -3.71
N GLY A 100 -4.13 19.08 -3.68
CA GLY A 100 -3.16 20.03 -3.14
C GLY A 100 -2.57 19.63 -1.79
N THR A 101 -1.43 20.24 -1.49
CA THR A 101 -0.66 20.05 -0.27
C THR A 101 -0.95 21.19 0.70
N ALA A 102 -1.93 21.01 1.58
CA ALA A 102 -1.88 21.74 2.84
C ALA A 102 -0.68 21.17 3.61
N ALA A 103 0.46 21.86 3.55
CA ALA A 103 1.60 21.52 4.40
C ALA A 103 1.07 21.53 5.85
N PRO A 104 1.21 20.43 6.61
CA PRO A 104 0.88 20.48 8.02
C PRO A 104 1.66 21.64 8.64
N PRO A 105 1.04 22.46 9.50
CA PRO A 105 1.77 23.53 10.17
C PRO A 105 2.98 22.90 10.87
N SER A 106 4.14 23.54 10.75
CA SER A 106 5.35 23.05 11.38
C SER A 106 5.08 22.87 12.87
N ILE A 107 5.17 21.63 13.36
CA ILE A 107 5.14 21.35 14.78
C ILE A 107 6.48 21.85 15.32
N ASP A 108 6.46 23.02 15.95
CA ASP A 108 7.59 23.52 16.71
C ASP A 108 7.76 22.62 17.94
N ALA A 109 8.54 21.55 17.78
CA ALA A 109 8.75 20.48 18.73
C ALA A 109 9.54 20.93 19.99
N GLY A 110 9.26 22.11 20.54
CA GLY A 110 9.80 22.52 21.82
C GLY A 110 10.10 23.99 22.03
N ALA A 111 9.75 24.94 21.15
CA ALA A 111 10.03 26.36 21.43
C ALA A 111 9.35 26.93 22.69
N GLY A 112 8.41 26.20 23.30
CA GLY A 112 7.84 26.54 24.61
C GLY A 112 8.58 25.96 25.82
N ARG A 113 9.51 25.01 25.65
CA ARG A 113 10.38 24.57 26.76
C ARG A 113 11.50 25.58 26.88
N THR A 114 11.22 26.69 27.57
CA THR A 114 12.26 27.50 28.20
C THR A 114 13.23 26.51 28.84
N ALA A 115 14.46 26.46 28.33
CA ALA A 115 15.53 25.69 28.94
C ALA A 115 15.48 26.04 30.43
N ALA A 116 15.13 25.08 31.28
CA ALA A 116 15.27 25.24 32.71
C ALA A 116 16.70 25.73 32.90
N THR A 117 16.83 26.93 33.48
CA THR A 117 18.10 27.67 33.56
C THR A 117 19.15 26.69 34.04
N VAL A 118 20.00 26.21 33.12
CA VAL A 118 20.91 25.11 33.44
C VAL A 118 21.84 25.67 34.49
N LEU A 119 21.83 25.04 35.66
CA LEU A 119 22.72 25.43 36.74
C LEU A 119 24.16 25.21 36.24
N THR A 120 24.89 26.30 35.99
CA THR A 120 26.28 26.25 35.54
C THR A 120 27.22 26.57 36.68
N ARG A 121 28.48 26.15 36.55
CA ARG A 121 29.54 26.47 37.53
C ARG A 121 29.70 27.98 37.75
N ASP A 122 29.60 28.77 36.68
CA ASP A 122 29.69 30.24 36.75
C ASP A 122 28.49 30.87 37.45
N ALA A 123 27.30 30.27 37.30
CA ALA A 123 26.11 30.71 38.02
C ALA A 123 26.23 30.41 39.51
N LEU A 124 26.72 29.22 39.88
CA LEU A 124 26.99 28.83 41.27
C LEU A 124 28.04 29.72 41.95
N ALA A 125 29.09 30.12 41.23
CA ALA A 125 30.14 30.99 41.77
C ALA A 125 29.66 32.41 42.10
N ARG A 126 28.55 32.85 41.49
CA ARG A 126 27.94 34.18 41.72
C ARG A 126 26.81 34.15 42.75
N MET A 127 26.37 32.97 43.18
CA MET A 127 25.33 32.81 44.20
C MET A 127 25.92 32.85 45.60
N SER A 128 25.13 33.36 46.55
CA SER A 128 25.51 33.31 47.97
C SER A 128 25.37 31.88 48.52
N PRO A 129 26.10 31.53 49.60
CA PRO A 129 25.98 30.21 50.22
C PRO A 129 24.56 29.85 50.68
N VAL A 130 23.76 30.85 51.05
CA VAL A 130 22.37 30.67 51.48
C VAL A 130 21.47 30.32 50.29
N GLU A 131 21.70 30.93 49.13
CA GLU A 131 20.94 30.63 47.91
C GLU A 131 21.27 29.24 47.37
N ILE A 132 22.55 28.82 47.45
CA ILE A 132 22.98 27.48 47.05
C ILE A 132 22.33 26.40 47.94
N ALA A 133 22.16 26.67 49.24
CA ALA A 133 21.53 25.74 50.17
C ALA A 133 20.04 25.47 49.86
N ALA A 134 19.38 26.35 49.11
CA ALA A 134 17.99 26.19 48.68
C ALA A 134 17.84 25.43 47.34
N LEU A 135 18.94 25.11 46.66
CA LEU A 135 18.94 24.40 45.38
C LEU A 135 18.96 22.88 45.55
N ASP A 136 18.58 22.18 44.49
CA ASP A 136 18.74 20.72 44.41
C ASP A 136 20.23 20.35 44.38
N TRP A 137 20.67 19.63 45.41
CA TRP A 137 22.06 19.23 45.58
C TRP A 137 22.54 18.25 44.50
N GLN A 138 21.65 17.48 43.85
CA GLN A 138 22.05 16.68 42.69
C GLN A 138 22.41 17.58 41.50
N ALA A 139 21.62 18.61 41.23
CA ALA A 139 21.90 19.57 40.16
C ALA A 139 23.20 20.35 40.42
N VAL A 140 23.45 20.77 41.66
CA VAL A 140 24.69 21.45 42.07
C VAL A 140 25.92 20.58 41.80
N LYS A 141 25.86 19.28 42.17
CA LYS A 141 26.97 18.35 41.92
C LYS A 141 27.23 18.15 40.43
N GLN A 142 26.19 18.03 39.62
CA GLN A 142 26.33 17.90 38.16
C GLN A 142 26.95 19.16 37.54
N ALA A 143 26.52 20.34 38.00
CA ALA A 143 27.07 21.62 37.55
C ALA A 143 28.56 21.79 37.88
N LEU A 144 29.02 21.25 39.02
CA LEU A 144 30.44 21.27 39.42
C LEU A 144 31.29 20.20 38.72
N ALA A 145 30.69 19.08 38.32
CA ALA A 145 31.35 17.98 37.64
C ALA A 145 31.47 18.17 36.12
N ALA A 146 30.61 19.02 35.53
CA ALA A 146 30.74 19.46 34.14
C ALA A 146 32.05 20.25 33.98
N LYS A 147 32.89 19.81 33.02
CA LYS A 147 34.24 20.33 32.77
C LYS A 147 34.23 21.42 31.71
#